data_AF-A0A7C6T2A2-F1
#
_entry.id   AF-A0A7C6T2A2-F1
#
_cell.length_a   1.000
_cell.length_b   1.000
_cell.length_c   1.000
_cell.angle_alpha   90.00
_cell.angle_beta   90.00
_cell.angle_gamma   90.00
#
_symmetry.space_group_name_H-M   'P 1'
#
loop_
_entity.id
_entity.type
_entity.pdbx_description
1 polymer ?
#
loop_
_entity_poly.entity_id
_entity_poly.type
_entity_poly.pdbx_seq_one_letter_code
_entity_poly.pdbx_strand_id
1 'polypeptide(L)'
;MSLLLKNCTLRHRDGLWDVYCQGKTIEKIGQALDLPAETVIDAGGKLLVPALIDPHIHLDKVNILDSVRKNVSGTLTEAIEIIWDRKKQYTDEDVIERAGAVLDQALKNGTLAMRTHVDIDTIGGLKPLSGVLALREKYKDRMTLQLVAFPQEGILKDPGCDKLMDEAMAMGCDIVGGMPANEATPEDSLAHVKYCFDLAEKYDADVDMHVDETDDPFYRTLEMVADETI
;
A
#
# COMPACT_ATOMS: atom_id res chain seq x y z
N MET A 1 19.47 -14.46 17.76
CA MET A 1 19.92 -13.07 17.94
C MET A 1 19.08 -12.42 19.01
N SER A 2 19.73 -11.96 20.08
CA SER A 2 19.11 -11.22 21.18
C SER A 2 19.52 -9.74 21.11
N LEU A 3 18.58 -8.82 21.35
CA LEU A 3 18.80 -7.38 21.31
C LEU A 3 18.31 -6.75 22.62
N LEU A 4 19.12 -5.89 23.23
CA LEU A 4 18.72 -5.06 24.36
C LEU A 4 18.80 -3.57 23.99
N LEU A 5 17.65 -2.91 23.95
CA LEU A 5 17.54 -1.47 23.81
C LEU A 5 17.51 -0.86 25.23
N LYS A 6 18.43 0.03 25.56
CA LYS A 6 18.54 0.66 26.88
C LYS A 6 18.12 2.12 26.87
N ASN A 7 17.67 2.61 28.02
CA ASN A 7 17.40 4.03 28.29
C ASN A 7 16.44 4.68 27.27
N CYS A 8 15.42 3.94 26.86
CA CYS A 8 14.37 4.42 25.96
C CYS A 8 13.33 5.22 26.76
N THR A 9 12.80 6.29 26.18
CA THR A 9 11.47 6.77 26.59
C THR A 9 10.40 5.99 25.81
N LEU A 10 9.27 5.70 26.46
CA LEU A 10 8.15 4.97 25.86
C LEU A 10 6.88 5.83 25.95
N ARG A 11 6.02 5.74 24.92
CA ARG A 11 4.73 6.44 24.95
C ARG A 11 3.90 5.98 26.15
N HIS A 12 3.26 6.93 26.82
CA HIS A 12 2.35 6.67 27.96
C HIS A 12 3.04 5.98 29.16
N ARG A 13 4.37 6.10 29.30
CA ARG A 13 5.11 5.61 30.46
C ARG A 13 6.16 6.65 30.88
N ASP A 14 6.18 6.96 32.17
CA ASP A 14 7.17 7.88 32.73
C ASP A 14 8.53 7.18 32.92
N GLY A 15 9.61 7.96 32.81
CA GLY A 15 10.97 7.51 33.04
C GLY A 15 11.65 6.79 31.86
N LEU A 16 12.80 6.19 32.15
CA LEU A 16 13.61 5.45 31.19
C LEU A 16 13.35 3.95 31.32
N TRP A 17 13.26 3.27 30.18
CA TRP A 17 12.91 1.87 30.05
C TRP A 17 13.87 1.15 29.14
N ASP A 18 14.05 -0.14 29.40
CA ASP A 18 14.82 -1.05 28.58
C ASP A 18 13.87 -2.08 27.93
N VAL A 19 14.15 -2.46 26.69
CA VAL A 19 13.37 -3.43 25.91
C VAL A 19 14.30 -4.54 25.45
N TYR A 20 14.01 -5.77 25.88
CA TYR A 20 14.74 -6.97 25.50
C TYR A 20 13.95 -7.79 24.48
N CYS A 21 14.61 -8.09 23.37
CA CYS A 21 14.07 -8.89 22.28
C CYS A 21 14.89 -10.17 22.12
N GLN A 22 14.19 -11.27 21.86
CA GLN A 22 14.78 -12.55 21.46
C GLN A 22 14.20 -12.94 20.11
N GLY A 23 15.06 -13.06 19.08
CA GLY A 23 14.58 -13.27 17.71
C GLY A 23 13.66 -12.14 17.26
N LYS A 24 12.41 -12.47 16.89
CA LYS A 24 11.40 -11.51 16.39
C LYS A 24 10.41 -11.03 17.47
N THR A 25 10.60 -11.42 18.73
CA THR A 25 9.65 -11.14 19.81
C THR A 25 10.27 -10.24 20.88
N ILE A 26 9.47 -9.29 21.38
CA ILE A 26 9.79 -8.56 22.62
C ILE A 26 9.46 -9.49 23.78
N GLU A 27 10.46 -9.94 24.52
CA GLU A 27 10.28 -10.86 25.66
C GLU A 27 10.10 -10.11 26.98
N LYS A 28 10.77 -8.97 27.14
CA LYS A 28 10.71 -8.21 28.40
C LYS A 28 10.83 -6.71 28.17
N ILE A 29 10.01 -5.97 28.92
CA ILE A 29 10.11 -4.52 29.05
C ILE A 29 10.20 -4.21 30.55
N GLY A 30 11.21 -3.44 30.95
CA GLY A 30 11.43 -3.10 32.37
C GLY A 30 12.43 -1.98 32.52
N GLN A 31 12.63 -1.50 33.74
CA GLN A 31 13.64 -0.48 34.03
C GLN A 31 14.93 -1.16 34.47
N ALA A 32 16.07 -0.61 34.04
CA ALA A 32 17.42 -1.07 34.41
C ALA A 32 17.57 -2.59 34.25
N LEU A 33 17.20 -3.13 33.09
CA LEU A 33 17.34 -4.55 32.81
C LEU A 33 18.82 -4.93 32.78
N ASP A 34 19.15 -5.96 33.55
CA ASP A 34 20.46 -6.61 33.57
C ASP A 34 20.31 -8.00 32.92
N LEU A 35 20.31 -8.01 31.58
CA LEU A 35 20.18 -9.21 30.77
C LEU A 35 21.32 -9.25 29.73
N PRO A 36 21.97 -10.41 29.53
CA PRO A 36 22.93 -10.55 28.46
C PRO A 36 22.22 -10.48 27.09
N ALA A 37 22.78 -9.72 26.16
CA ALA A 37 22.34 -9.67 24.78
C ALA A 37 23.53 -9.60 23.83
N GLU A 38 23.46 -10.33 22.71
CA GLU A 38 24.39 -10.24 21.57
C GLU A 38 24.58 -8.80 21.08
N THR A 39 23.53 -7.99 21.07
CA THR A 39 23.59 -6.57 20.69
C THR A 39 22.92 -5.71 21.76
N VAL A 40 23.60 -4.63 22.16
CA VAL A 40 23.07 -3.63 23.10
C VAL A 40 23.11 -2.25 22.42
N ILE A 41 21.99 -1.55 22.42
CA ILE A 41 21.86 -0.20 21.87
C ILE A 41 21.36 0.73 22.98
N ASP A 42 22.11 1.77 23.29
CA ASP A 42 21.66 2.83 24.20
C ASP A 42 20.91 3.91 23.41
N ALA A 43 19.61 4.07 23.69
CA ALA A 43 18.78 5.09 23.06
C ALA A 43 19.13 6.51 23.56
N GLY A 44 19.81 6.64 24.71
CA GLY A 44 20.21 7.92 25.28
C GLY A 44 19.03 8.83 25.63
N GLY A 45 17.95 8.25 26.16
CA GLY A 45 16.72 8.97 26.51
C GLY A 45 15.78 9.26 25.34
N LYS A 46 16.10 8.81 24.12
CA LYS A 46 15.23 9.00 22.95
C LYS A 46 14.01 8.09 22.99
N LEU A 47 12.98 8.51 22.27
CA LEU A 47 11.73 7.77 22.13
C LEU A 47 11.95 6.50 21.31
N LEU A 48 11.58 5.36 21.89
CA LEU A 48 11.41 4.11 21.16
C LEU A 48 9.93 3.97 20.77
N VAL A 49 9.69 3.79 19.47
CA VAL A 49 8.37 3.54 18.90
C VAL A 49 8.37 2.22 18.14
N PRO A 50 7.20 1.58 17.96
CA PRO A 50 7.03 0.58 16.92
C PRO A 50 7.43 1.14 15.56
N ALA A 51 7.74 0.24 14.62
CA ALA A 51 7.94 0.63 13.24
C ALA A 51 6.74 1.40 12.67
N LEU A 52 7.02 2.33 11.77
CA LEU A 52 6.00 3.09 11.07
C LEU A 52 5.29 2.19 10.04
N ILE A 53 4.05 2.56 9.75
CA ILE A 53 3.20 1.94 8.74
C ILE A 53 2.85 3.02 7.73
N ASP A 54 3.04 2.72 6.45
CA ASP A 54 2.54 3.54 5.35
C ASP A 54 1.35 2.82 4.69
N PRO A 55 0.11 3.14 5.10
CA PRO A 55 -1.06 2.34 4.72
C PRO A 55 -1.54 2.58 3.30
N HIS A 56 -0.98 3.57 2.57
CA HIS A 56 -1.48 3.93 1.25
C HIS A 56 -0.41 4.58 0.38
N ILE A 57 0.05 3.86 -0.64
CA ILE A 57 0.95 4.38 -1.66
C ILE A 57 0.67 3.72 -3.02
N HIS A 58 1.19 4.28 -4.11
CA HIS A 58 1.15 3.69 -5.45
C HIS A 58 2.57 3.42 -5.96
N LEU A 59 3.17 2.29 -5.58
CA LEU A 59 4.56 1.93 -5.92
C LEU A 59 4.78 1.70 -7.42
N ASP A 60 3.77 1.25 -8.15
CA ASP A 60 3.87 1.06 -9.60
C ASP A 60 4.23 2.35 -10.35
N LYS A 61 3.73 3.50 -9.86
CA LYS A 61 3.86 4.81 -10.51
C LYS A 61 4.71 5.84 -9.75
N VAL A 62 5.47 5.47 -8.72
CA VAL A 62 6.39 6.41 -8.03
C VAL A 62 7.57 6.83 -8.92
N ASN A 63 8.15 8.00 -8.63
CA ASN A 63 9.37 8.51 -9.28
C ASN A 63 9.30 8.60 -10.82
N ILE A 64 8.12 8.83 -11.39
CA ILE A 64 7.95 8.97 -12.85
C ILE A 64 7.94 10.41 -13.34
N LEU A 65 7.95 11.41 -12.44
CA LEU A 65 7.73 12.83 -12.78
C LEU A 65 8.66 13.34 -13.88
N ASP A 66 9.93 12.94 -13.86
CA ASP A 66 10.93 13.36 -14.85
C ASP A 66 10.81 12.61 -16.20
N SER A 67 10.00 11.55 -16.24
CA SER A 67 9.76 10.71 -17.42
C SER A 67 8.42 10.96 -18.11
N VAL A 68 7.64 11.92 -17.61
CA VAL A 68 6.31 12.24 -18.12
C VAL A 68 6.14 13.73 -18.37
N ARG A 69 5.11 14.12 -19.14
CA ARG A 69 4.77 15.54 -19.31
C ARG A 69 4.28 16.13 -17.97
N LYS A 70 4.45 17.44 -17.78
CA LYS A 70 3.97 18.13 -16.58
C LYS A 70 2.43 18.11 -16.53
N ASN A 71 1.88 17.92 -15.33
CA ASN A 71 0.48 18.20 -15.04
C ASN A 71 0.31 19.73 -14.93
N VAL A 72 -0.29 20.37 -15.92
CA VAL A 72 -0.39 21.83 -16.02
C VAL A 72 -1.64 22.36 -15.30
N SER A 73 -2.76 21.65 -15.39
CA SER A 73 -4.02 22.00 -14.74
C SER A 73 -4.03 21.69 -13.24
N GLY A 74 -3.20 20.73 -12.80
CA GLY A 74 -3.18 20.24 -11.42
C GLY A 74 -4.34 19.31 -11.07
N THR A 75 -5.11 18.86 -12.06
CA THR A 75 -6.28 17.98 -11.85
C THR A 75 -5.90 16.50 -11.80
N LEU A 76 -6.74 15.69 -11.14
CA LEU A 76 -6.60 14.23 -11.11
C LEU A 76 -6.75 13.64 -12.53
N THR A 77 -7.73 14.11 -13.30
CA THR A 77 -7.95 13.64 -14.68
C THR A 77 -6.70 13.81 -15.54
N GLU A 78 -6.07 15.00 -15.51
CA GLU A 78 -4.83 15.19 -16.27
C GLU A 78 -3.70 14.27 -15.76
N ALA A 79 -3.59 14.07 -14.45
CA ALA A 79 -2.58 13.16 -13.90
C ALA A 79 -2.76 11.72 -14.41
N ILE A 80 -3.99 11.21 -14.45
CA ILE A 80 -4.34 9.88 -14.96
C ILE A 80 -3.96 9.75 -16.44
N GLU A 81 -4.34 10.72 -17.27
CA GLU A 81 -4.01 10.72 -18.70
C GLU A 81 -2.49 10.73 -18.97
N ILE A 82 -1.72 11.46 -18.15
CA ILE A 82 -0.25 11.48 -18.22
C ILE A 82 0.33 10.09 -17.96
N ILE A 83 -0.26 9.37 -17.01
CA ILE A 83 0.21 8.05 -16.59
C ILE A 83 -0.08 7.00 -17.68
N TRP A 84 -1.16 7.12 -18.47
CA TRP A 84 -1.50 6.16 -19.54
C TRP A 84 -0.35 5.92 -20.52
N ASP A 85 0.30 6.99 -20.98
CA ASP A 85 1.40 6.87 -21.94
C ASP A 85 2.62 6.18 -21.33
N ARG A 86 2.88 6.43 -20.05
CA ARG A 86 4.00 5.83 -19.33
C ARG A 86 3.74 4.36 -19.01
N LYS A 87 2.51 4.02 -18.57
CA LYS A 87 2.06 2.65 -18.25
C LYS A 87 2.28 1.68 -19.40
N LYS A 88 1.96 2.09 -20.63
CA LYS A 88 2.17 1.28 -21.85
C LYS A 88 3.62 0.86 -22.08
N GLN A 89 4.57 1.53 -21.43
CA GLN A 89 6.01 1.31 -21.56
C GLN A 89 6.64 0.73 -20.29
N TYR A 90 5.85 0.32 -19.30
CA TYR A 90 6.40 -0.29 -18.09
C TYR A 90 7.07 -1.63 -18.40
N THR A 91 8.23 -1.82 -17.78
CA THR A 91 8.88 -3.14 -17.65
C THR A 91 9.02 -3.45 -16.17
N ASP A 92 9.23 -4.73 -15.85
CA ASP A 92 9.41 -5.16 -14.47
C ASP A 92 10.65 -4.48 -13.87
N GLU A 93 11.74 -4.35 -14.64
CA GLU A 93 12.97 -3.68 -14.22
C GLU A 93 12.74 -2.21 -13.87
N ASP A 94 11.98 -1.48 -14.69
CA ASP A 94 11.64 -0.07 -14.45
C ASP A 94 10.86 0.11 -13.15
N VAL A 95 9.84 -0.71 -12.91
CA VAL A 95 9.05 -0.66 -11.67
C VAL A 95 9.92 -1.02 -10.47
N ILE A 96 10.73 -2.08 -10.57
CA ILE A 96 11.62 -2.54 -9.49
C ILE A 96 12.63 -1.45 -9.12
N GLU A 97 13.23 -0.77 -10.08
CA GLU A 97 14.20 0.29 -9.82
C GLU A 97 13.54 1.48 -9.11
N ARG A 98 12.46 2.02 -9.69
CA ARG A 98 11.80 3.23 -9.18
C ARG A 98 11.20 3.03 -7.80
N ALA A 99 10.46 1.94 -7.59
CA ALA A 99 9.85 1.64 -6.30
C ALA A 99 10.83 1.08 -5.28
N GLY A 100 11.86 0.33 -5.70
CA GLY A 100 12.93 -0.11 -4.81
C GLY A 100 13.63 1.08 -4.12
N ALA A 101 13.87 2.17 -4.87
CA ALA A 101 14.41 3.40 -4.30
C ALA A 101 13.51 4.00 -3.21
N VAL A 102 12.18 3.96 -3.37
CA VAL A 102 11.22 4.42 -2.36
C VAL A 102 11.23 3.51 -1.13
N LEU A 103 11.21 2.19 -1.33
CA LEU A 103 11.24 1.22 -0.24
C LEU A 103 12.52 1.35 0.61
N ASP A 104 13.68 1.57 -0.03
CA ASP A 104 14.93 1.81 0.69
C ASP A 104 14.91 3.11 1.49
N GLN A 105 14.23 4.15 1.03
CA GLN A 105 14.00 5.37 1.82
C GLN A 105 13.03 5.13 2.97
N ALA A 106 11.93 4.41 2.74
CA ALA A 106 10.95 4.06 3.76
C ALA A 106 11.62 3.30 4.93
N LEU A 107 12.45 2.30 4.61
CA LEU A 107 13.21 1.52 5.58
C LEU A 107 14.20 2.36 6.39
N LYS A 108 14.91 3.29 5.74
CA LYS A 108 15.82 4.24 6.43
C LYS A 108 15.09 5.17 7.40
N ASN A 109 13.82 5.46 7.12
CA ASN A 109 12.97 6.30 7.95
C ASN A 109 12.10 5.51 8.94
N GLY A 110 12.29 4.19 9.06
CA GLY A 110 11.65 3.36 10.08
C GLY A 110 10.29 2.78 9.69
N THR A 111 9.88 2.86 8.41
CA THR A 111 8.68 2.19 7.90
C THR A 111 8.99 0.73 7.58
N LEU A 112 8.32 -0.20 8.29
CA LEU A 112 8.50 -1.65 8.10
C LEU A 112 7.24 -2.37 7.62
N ALA A 113 6.12 -1.66 7.44
CA ALA A 113 4.92 -2.18 6.81
C ALA A 113 4.33 -1.14 5.87
N MET A 114 3.88 -1.56 4.70
CA MET A 114 3.32 -0.68 3.70
C MET A 114 2.24 -1.39 2.88
N ARG A 115 1.20 -0.66 2.47
CA ARG A 115 0.17 -1.15 1.55
C ARG A 115 0.19 -0.30 0.29
N THR A 116 0.36 -0.97 -0.84
CA THR A 116 0.44 -0.33 -2.16
C THR A 116 -0.76 -0.71 -3.00
N HIS A 117 -1.36 0.28 -3.64
CA HIS A 117 -2.30 0.09 -4.75
C HIS A 117 -1.51 -0.10 -6.02
N VAL A 118 -1.97 -1.00 -6.88
CA VAL A 118 -1.33 -1.33 -8.14
C VAL A 118 -2.38 -1.28 -9.23
N ASP A 119 -2.14 -0.48 -10.26
CA ASP A 119 -3.13 -0.27 -11.31
C ASP A 119 -3.37 -1.55 -12.12
N ILE A 120 -4.64 -1.94 -12.19
CA ILE A 120 -5.18 -3.06 -12.96
C ILE A 120 -6.22 -2.50 -13.94
N ASP A 121 -5.84 -2.38 -15.20
CA ASP A 121 -6.68 -1.80 -16.25
C ASP A 121 -6.28 -2.34 -17.63
N THR A 122 -7.09 -2.08 -18.66
CA THR A 122 -6.79 -2.56 -20.02
C THR A 122 -5.64 -1.81 -20.72
N ILE A 123 -5.09 -0.75 -20.10
CA ILE A 123 -3.99 0.05 -20.65
C ILE A 123 -2.64 -0.59 -20.28
N GLY A 124 -2.43 -0.89 -19.00
CA GLY A 124 -1.23 -1.51 -18.45
C GLY A 124 -1.35 -3.03 -18.29
N GLY A 125 -2.56 -3.58 -18.35
CA GLY A 125 -2.83 -4.98 -18.02
C GLY A 125 -2.34 -5.29 -16.61
N LEU A 126 -1.60 -6.41 -16.48
CA LEU A 126 -1.01 -6.85 -15.20
C LEU A 126 0.48 -6.55 -15.10
N LYS A 127 1.03 -5.74 -16.03
CA LYS A 127 2.45 -5.38 -16.04
C LYS A 127 2.87 -4.61 -14.78
N PRO A 128 2.12 -3.60 -14.29
CA PRO A 128 2.41 -2.97 -12.99
C PRO A 128 2.54 -4.00 -11.85
N LEU A 129 1.61 -4.95 -11.79
CA LEU A 129 1.56 -5.99 -10.76
C LEU A 129 2.77 -6.91 -10.77
N SER A 130 3.21 -7.37 -11.96
CA SER A 130 4.41 -8.23 -12.08
C SER A 130 5.63 -7.60 -11.40
N GLY A 131 5.88 -6.31 -11.66
CA GLY A 131 7.00 -5.58 -11.08
C GLY A 131 6.89 -5.42 -9.56
N VAL A 132 5.70 -5.10 -9.05
CA VAL A 132 5.47 -4.92 -7.60
C VAL A 132 5.51 -6.26 -6.84
N LEU A 133 5.06 -7.36 -7.44
CA LEU A 133 5.20 -8.70 -6.86
C LEU A 133 6.67 -9.10 -6.71
N ALA A 134 7.50 -8.80 -7.73
CA ALA A 134 8.94 -9.02 -7.65
C ALA A 134 9.60 -8.19 -6.55
N LEU A 135 9.13 -6.95 -6.33
CA LEU A 135 9.56 -6.12 -5.19
C LEU A 135 9.15 -6.72 -3.85
N ARG A 136 7.91 -7.19 -3.69
CA ARG A 136 7.46 -7.86 -2.46
C ARG A 136 8.36 -9.02 -2.09
N GLU A 137 8.71 -9.87 -3.05
CA GLU A 137 9.63 -10.98 -2.82
C GLU A 137 11.04 -10.50 -2.45
N LYS A 138 11.58 -9.48 -3.14
CA LYS A 138 12.91 -8.90 -2.86
C LYS A 138 13.03 -8.30 -1.46
N TYR A 139 11.94 -7.74 -0.91
CA TYR A 139 11.96 -7.00 0.36
C TYR A 139 11.33 -7.77 1.54
N LYS A 140 10.85 -9.01 1.34
CA LYS A 140 10.08 -9.79 2.34
C LYS A 140 10.76 -9.98 3.70
N ASP A 141 12.08 -10.01 3.74
CA ASP A 141 12.85 -10.17 4.98
C ASP A 141 13.09 -8.85 5.73
N ARG A 142 12.76 -7.71 5.10
CA ARG A 142 12.99 -6.35 5.62
C ARG A 142 11.71 -5.62 5.97
N MET A 143 10.62 -5.84 5.24
CA MET A 143 9.33 -5.20 5.49
C MET A 143 8.16 -6.04 4.99
N THR A 144 6.98 -5.74 5.50
CA THR A 144 5.71 -6.29 5.01
C THR A 144 5.13 -5.39 3.92
N LEU A 145 4.84 -5.94 2.75
CA LEU A 145 4.13 -5.24 1.68
C LEU A 145 2.79 -5.94 1.41
N GLN A 146 1.70 -5.20 1.55
CA GLN A 146 0.36 -5.61 1.07
C GLN A 146 0.08 -4.97 -0.29
N LEU A 147 -0.48 -5.75 -1.21
CA LEU A 147 -0.80 -5.31 -2.58
C LEU A 147 -2.32 -5.29 -2.76
N VAL A 148 -2.83 -4.13 -3.17
CA VAL A 148 -4.23 -3.94 -3.54
C VAL A 148 -4.36 -4.01 -5.07
N ALA A 149 -5.19 -4.92 -5.58
CA ALA A 149 -5.59 -4.92 -6.99
C ALA A 149 -6.49 -3.70 -7.22
N PHE A 150 -6.03 -2.68 -7.95
CA PHE A 150 -6.70 -1.39 -7.99
C PHE A 150 -7.16 -1.00 -9.41
N PRO A 151 -8.48 -0.92 -9.67
CA PRO A 151 -9.03 -0.60 -10.98
C PRO A 151 -9.10 0.91 -11.21
N GLN A 152 -7.94 1.54 -11.46
CA GLN A 152 -7.78 2.99 -11.64
C GLN A 152 -8.71 3.56 -12.73
N GLU A 153 -8.99 2.82 -13.79
CA GLU A 153 -9.86 3.27 -14.89
C GLU A 153 -11.34 2.92 -14.67
N GLY A 154 -11.72 2.49 -13.46
CA GLY A 154 -13.03 1.87 -13.22
C GLY A 154 -13.06 0.42 -13.71
N ILE A 155 -14.13 -0.29 -13.35
CA ILE A 155 -14.38 -1.69 -13.73
C ILE A 155 -15.43 -1.73 -14.84
N LEU A 156 -16.52 -0.97 -14.70
CA LEU A 156 -17.65 -1.03 -15.63
C LEU A 156 -17.33 -0.22 -16.90
N LYS A 157 -16.72 0.95 -16.75
CA LYS A 157 -16.31 1.79 -17.89
C LYS A 157 -15.04 1.33 -18.60
N ASP A 158 -14.32 0.35 -18.06
CA ASP A 158 -13.13 -0.29 -18.69
C ASP A 158 -13.42 -1.77 -19.04
N PRO A 159 -14.02 -2.06 -20.21
CA PRO A 159 -14.43 -3.41 -20.58
C PRO A 159 -13.27 -4.41 -20.59
N GLY A 160 -13.31 -5.38 -19.68
CA GLY A 160 -12.28 -6.40 -19.49
C GLY A 160 -11.45 -6.23 -18.22
N CYS A 161 -11.58 -5.10 -17.51
CA CYS A 161 -10.95 -4.87 -16.21
C CYS A 161 -11.40 -5.91 -15.17
N ASP A 162 -12.67 -6.33 -15.19
CA ASP A 162 -13.20 -7.41 -14.34
C ASP A 162 -12.31 -8.67 -14.39
N LYS A 163 -11.97 -9.14 -15.58
CA LYS A 163 -11.12 -10.33 -15.74
C LYS A 163 -9.70 -10.11 -15.24
N LEU A 164 -9.16 -8.90 -15.45
CA LEU A 164 -7.84 -8.53 -14.98
C LEU A 164 -7.80 -8.44 -13.46
N MET A 165 -8.85 -7.92 -12.82
CA MET A 165 -9.00 -7.88 -11.37
C MET A 165 -9.03 -9.29 -10.78
N ASP A 166 -9.77 -10.22 -11.41
CA ASP A 166 -9.77 -11.62 -11.01
C ASP A 166 -8.38 -12.26 -11.12
N GLU A 167 -7.70 -12.03 -12.24
CA GLU A 167 -6.34 -12.54 -12.48
C GLU A 167 -5.32 -11.93 -11.51
N ALA A 168 -5.45 -10.63 -11.18
CA ALA A 168 -4.60 -9.95 -10.22
C ALA A 168 -4.71 -10.55 -8.81
N MET A 169 -5.93 -10.86 -8.37
CA MET A 169 -6.15 -11.58 -7.10
C MET A 169 -5.55 -12.99 -7.16
N ALA A 170 -5.75 -13.73 -8.25
CA ALA A 170 -5.16 -15.05 -8.45
C ALA A 170 -3.61 -15.03 -8.49
N MET A 171 -3.00 -13.95 -8.98
CA MET A 171 -1.54 -13.73 -8.98
C MET A 171 -0.97 -13.42 -7.59
N GLY A 172 -1.83 -13.10 -6.61
CA GLY A 172 -1.45 -12.92 -5.22
C GLY A 172 -1.50 -11.48 -4.71
N CYS A 173 -2.36 -10.63 -5.27
CA CYS A 173 -2.82 -9.46 -4.53
C CYS A 173 -3.50 -9.90 -3.22
N ASP A 174 -3.31 -9.12 -2.16
CA ASP A 174 -3.80 -9.44 -0.82
C ASP A 174 -5.22 -8.87 -0.59
N ILE A 175 -5.57 -7.81 -1.32
CA ILE A 175 -6.73 -6.95 -1.06
C ILE A 175 -7.38 -6.55 -2.38
N VAL A 176 -8.71 -6.53 -2.40
CA VAL A 176 -9.49 -6.02 -3.53
C VAL A 176 -9.67 -4.51 -3.41
N GLY A 177 -9.27 -3.77 -4.44
CA GLY A 177 -9.48 -2.34 -4.52
C GLY A 177 -10.66 -1.95 -5.39
N GLY A 178 -10.98 -0.66 -5.36
CA GLY A 178 -12.06 -0.06 -6.14
C GLY A 178 -11.89 1.45 -6.29
N MET A 179 -12.56 2.02 -7.28
CA MET A 179 -12.65 3.48 -7.50
C MET A 179 -14.07 3.86 -8.00
N PRO A 180 -15.12 3.64 -7.19
CA PRO A 180 -16.51 3.72 -7.63
C PRO A 180 -16.90 5.12 -8.13
N ALA A 181 -16.35 6.20 -7.55
CA ALA A 181 -16.61 7.56 -8.02
C ALA A 181 -16.09 7.84 -9.44
N ASN A 182 -15.21 7.00 -9.97
CA ASN A 182 -14.70 7.15 -11.34
C ASN A 182 -15.64 6.54 -12.39
N GLU A 183 -16.65 5.76 -11.98
CA GLU A 183 -17.60 5.18 -12.91
C GLU A 183 -18.48 6.24 -13.60
N ALA A 184 -19.07 5.88 -14.74
CA ALA A 184 -19.81 6.81 -15.57
C ALA A 184 -21.15 7.25 -14.96
N THR A 185 -21.77 6.39 -14.15
CA THR A 185 -23.09 6.62 -13.56
C THR A 185 -23.15 6.12 -12.11
N PRO A 186 -24.06 6.65 -11.27
CA PRO A 186 -24.28 6.12 -9.92
C PRO A 186 -24.67 4.64 -9.90
N GLU A 187 -25.41 4.16 -10.90
CA GLU A 187 -25.75 2.75 -11.05
C GLU A 187 -24.51 1.89 -11.29
N ASP A 188 -23.58 2.37 -12.13
CA ASP A 188 -22.29 1.71 -12.37
C ASP A 188 -21.40 1.76 -11.13
N SER A 189 -21.39 2.88 -10.39
CA SER A 189 -20.68 2.97 -9.09
C SER A 189 -21.19 1.93 -8.10
N LEU A 190 -22.50 1.73 -7.99
CA LEU A 190 -23.07 0.70 -7.13
C LEU A 190 -22.69 -0.71 -7.61
N ALA A 191 -22.74 -0.96 -8.92
CA ALA A 191 -22.31 -2.23 -9.49
C ALA A 191 -20.80 -2.50 -9.26
N HIS A 192 -19.97 -1.47 -9.30
CA HIS A 192 -18.55 -1.53 -9.01
C HIS A 192 -18.30 -1.99 -7.57
N VAL A 193 -18.98 -1.35 -6.60
CA VAL A 193 -18.87 -1.72 -5.19
C VAL A 193 -19.23 -3.19 -5.01
N LYS A 194 -20.39 -3.62 -5.51
CA LYS A 194 -20.83 -5.02 -5.43
C LYS A 194 -19.84 -6.00 -6.03
N TYR A 195 -19.32 -5.68 -7.21
CA TYR A 195 -18.29 -6.50 -7.84
C TYR A 195 -17.05 -6.67 -6.96
N CYS A 196 -16.56 -5.58 -6.35
CA CYS A 196 -15.39 -5.65 -5.47
C CYS A 196 -15.65 -6.52 -4.23
N PHE A 197 -16.83 -6.44 -3.63
CA PHE A 197 -17.21 -7.29 -2.50
C PHE A 197 -17.36 -8.76 -2.90
N ASP A 198 -18.05 -9.05 -4.01
CA ASP A 198 -18.16 -10.41 -4.57
C ASP A 198 -16.77 -11.01 -4.84
N LEU A 199 -15.85 -10.21 -5.38
CA LEU A 199 -14.48 -10.62 -5.63
C LEU A 199 -13.69 -10.84 -4.33
N ALA A 200 -13.86 -9.97 -3.34
CA ALA A 200 -13.21 -10.11 -2.03
C ALA A 200 -13.67 -11.39 -1.32
N GLU A 201 -14.97 -11.68 -1.35
CA GLU A 201 -15.53 -12.93 -0.83
C GLU A 201 -14.98 -14.16 -1.55
N LYS A 202 -14.88 -14.11 -2.89
CA LYS A 202 -14.32 -15.21 -3.70
C LYS A 202 -12.90 -15.58 -3.26
N TYR A 203 -12.07 -14.61 -2.88
CA TYR A 203 -10.67 -14.82 -2.53
C TYR A 203 -10.38 -14.80 -1.02
N ASP A 204 -11.40 -14.65 -0.17
CA ASP A 204 -11.24 -14.45 1.29
C ASP A 204 -10.28 -13.30 1.59
N ALA A 205 -10.50 -12.17 0.91
CA ALA A 205 -9.64 -10.98 0.95
C ALA A 205 -10.33 -9.79 1.62
N ASP A 206 -9.52 -8.87 2.15
CA ASP A 206 -10.01 -7.56 2.61
C ASP A 206 -10.33 -6.64 1.40
N VAL A 207 -10.98 -5.50 1.68
CA VAL A 207 -11.32 -4.46 0.70
C VAL A 207 -10.64 -3.13 1.06
N ASP A 208 -10.11 -2.41 0.06
CA ASP A 208 -9.53 -1.07 0.20
C ASP A 208 -9.75 -0.21 -1.06
N MET A 209 -10.70 0.74 -1.00
CA MET A 209 -11.14 1.51 -2.17
C MET A 209 -10.77 2.99 -2.09
N HIS A 210 -10.47 3.58 -3.25
CA HIS A 210 -10.51 5.03 -3.46
C HIS A 210 -11.97 5.44 -3.67
N VAL A 211 -12.67 5.73 -2.58
CA VAL A 211 -14.15 5.85 -2.59
C VAL A 211 -14.62 7.11 -3.32
N ASP A 212 -14.49 8.28 -2.69
CA ASP A 212 -14.95 9.58 -3.21
C ASP A 212 -13.76 10.53 -3.36
N GLU A 213 -12.79 10.21 -4.23
CA GLU A 213 -11.61 11.07 -4.52
C GLU A 213 -11.99 12.22 -5.48
N THR A 214 -12.95 13.04 -5.07
CA THR A 214 -13.52 14.15 -5.85
C THR A 214 -14.00 15.27 -4.93
N ASP A 215 -13.99 16.51 -5.43
CA ASP A 215 -14.55 17.68 -4.73
C ASP A 215 -16.06 17.85 -4.99
N ASP A 216 -16.67 16.98 -5.79
CA ASP A 216 -18.11 17.03 -6.06
C ASP A 216 -18.91 16.54 -4.84
N PRO A 217 -19.70 17.41 -4.17
CA PRO A 217 -20.44 17.05 -2.97
C PRO A 217 -21.61 16.07 -3.23
N PHE A 218 -21.92 15.77 -4.49
CA PHE A 218 -22.99 14.84 -4.86
C PHE A 218 -22.49 13.41 -5.09
N TYR A 219 -21.18 13.19 -5.16
CA TYR A 219 -20.63 11.84 -5.11
C TYR A 219 -20.75 11.28 -3.69
N ARG A 220 -21.54 10.20 -3.58
CA ARG A 220 -21.88 9.54 -2.33
C ARG A 220 -21.66 8.04 -2.47
N THR A 221 -20.47 7.65 -2.90
CA THR A 221 -20.16 6.21 -3.03
C THR A 221 -19.73 5.60 -1.69
N LEU A 222 -19.34 6.42 -0.70
CA LEU A 222 -19.06 5.95 0.65
C LEU A 222 -20.22 5.24 1.34
N GLU A 223 -21.45 5.74 1.18
CA GLU A 223 -22.62 5.05 1.72
C GLU A 223 -22.89 3.73 1.00
N MET A 224 -22.64 3.66 -0.32
CA MET A 224 -22.77 2.41 -1.08
C MET A 224 -21.78 1.35 -0.56
N VAL A 225 -20.52 1.75 -0.31
CA VAL A 225 -19.51 0.87 0.28
C VAL A 225 -19.90 0.45 1.69
N ALA A 226 -20.33 1.38 2.54
CA ALA A 226 -20.72 1.07 3.91
C ALA A 226 -21.92 0.11 3.98
N ASP A 227 -22.92 0.30 3.12
CA ASP A 227 -24.11 -0.55 3.08
C ASP A 227 -23.78 -2.00 2.66
N GLU A 228 -22.81 -2.20 1.76
CA GLU A 228 -22.39 -3.54 1.31
C GLU A 228 -21.57 -4.30 2.37
N THR A 229 -21.16 -3.66 3.47
CA THR A 229 -20.43 -4.33 4.58
C THR A 229 -21.33 -5.06 5.59
N ILE A 230 -22.66 -4.99 5.43
CA ILE A 230 -23.67 -5.44 6.41
C ILE A 230 -24.34 -6.74 5.95
#